data_AF-B8IDG8-F1
#
_entry.id   AF-B8IDG8-F1
#
_cell.length_a   1.000
_cell.length_b   1.000
_cell.length_c   1.000
_cell.angle_alpha   90.00
_cell.angle_beta   90.00
_cell.angle_gamma   90.00
#
_symmetry.space_group_name_H-M   'P 1'
#
loop_
_entity.id
_entity.type
_entity.pdbx_description
1 polymer ?
#
loop_
_entity_poly.entity_id
_entity_poly.type
_entity_poly.pdbx_seq_one_letter_code
_entity_poly.pdbx_strand_id
1 'polypeptide(L)'
;MGALADSLAALLAAAANPLCRDGILHRAQADGGFADVPIRYRLEALHEGTEMPGLPGRRITLVVLSKSLDPNPTAEDEVTVAEGRWRIVSVVRDPAGSHVLVEGRPV
;
A
#
# COMPACT_ATOMS: atom_id res chain seq x y z
N MET A 1 21.65 -7.62 23.32
CA MET A 1 21.53 -8.36 22.04
C MET A 1 20.56 -7.61 21.13
N GLY A 2 21.04 -6.65 20.34
CA GLY A 2 20.17 -5.82 19.48
C GLY A 2 20.87 -5.29 18.23
N ALA A 3 22.14 -4.88 18.38
CA ALA A 3 22.93 -4.28 17.30
C ALA A 3 23.02 -5.11 16.00
N LEU A 4 23.01 -6.45 16.08
CA LEU A 4 23.02 -7.35 14.91
C LEU A 4 21.66 -7.38 14.19
N ALA A 5 20.56 -7.37 14.94
CA ALA A 5 19.22 -7.33 14.36
C ALA A 5 18.93 -5.94 13.77
N ASP A 6 19.37 -4.87 14.44
CA ASP A 6 19.19 -3.50 13.99
C ASP A 6 20.02 -3.19 12.73
N SER A 7 21.27 -3.67 12.67
CA SER A 7 22.13 -3.50 11.49
C SER A 7 21.67 -4.34 10.29
N LEU A 8 21.15 -5.55 10.52
CA LEU A 8 20.53 -6.35 9.46
C LEU A 8 19.23 -5.70 8.95
N ALA A 9 18.38 -5.19 9.85
CA ALA A 9 17.18 -4.47 9.46
C ALA A 9 17.50 -3.21 8.64
N ALA A 10 18.54 -2.46 9.01
CA ALA A 10 19.01 -1.30 8.27
C ALA A 10 19.54 -1.67 6.88
N LEU A 11 20.31 -2.76 6.76
CA LEU A 11 20.82 -3.25 5.48
C LEU A 11 19.69 -3.69 4.55
N LEU A 12 18.72 -4.43 5.07
CA LEU A 12 17.54 -4.87 4.31
C LEU A 12 16.67 -3.69 3.87
N ALA A 13 16.49 -2.69 4.75
CA ALA A 13 15.79 -1.46 4.39
C ALA A 13 16.51 -0.70 3.28
N ALA A 14 17.84 -0.58 3.35
CA ALA A 14 18.65 0.07 2.31
C ALA A 14 18.58 -0.66 0.96
N ALA A 15 18.61 -2.00 0.97
CA ALA A 15 18.50 -2.82 -0.23
C ALA A 15 17.10 -2.80 -0.87
N ALA A 16 16.04 -2.69 -0.06
CA ALA A 16 14.66 -2.56 -0.54
C ALA A 16 14.34 -1.15 -1.05
N ASN A 17 15.09 -0.13 -0.60
CA ASN A 17 14.85 1.28 -0.91
C ASN A 17 14.69 1.59 -2.42
N PRO A 18 15.54 1.10 -3.35
CA PRO A 18 15.37 1.38 -4.78
C PRO A 18 14.14 0.68 -5.41
N LEU A 19 13.59 -0.34 -4.78
CA LEU A 19 12.43 -1.09 -5.28
C LEU A 19 11.10 -0.55 -4.77
N CYS A 20 11.14 0.22 -3.68
CA CYS A 20 9.97 0.84 -3.08
C CYS A 20 9.88 2.32 -3.46
N ARG A 21 8.66 2.78 -3.68
CA ARG A 21 8.29 4.17 -3.94
C ARG A 21 7.57 4.74 -2.72
N ASP A 22 7.57 6.06 -2.64
CA ASP A 22 6.82 6.80 -1.62
C ASP A 22 5.38 7.04 -2.08
N GLY A 23 4.44 6.84 -1.17
CA GLY A 23 3.03 7.14 -1.37
C GLY A 23 2.39 7.66 -0.09
N ILE A 24 1.11 8.00 -0.16
CA ILE A 24 0.31 8.47 0.97
C ILE A 24 -0.92 7.56 1.09
N LEU A 25 -1.11 6.97 2.26
CA LEU A 25 -2.37 6.35 2.64
C LEU A 25 -3.25 7.40 3.32
N HIS A 26 -4.39 7.67 2.74
CA HIS A 26 -5.45 8.50 3.32
C HIS A 26 -6.34 7.59 4.18
N ARG A 27 -6.12 7.61 5.50
CA ARG A 27 -6.90 6.81 6.43
C ARG A 27 -8.23 7.47 6.74
N ALA A 28 -9.33 6.79 6.48
CA ALA A 28 -10.66 7.29 6.83
C ALA A 28 -10.78 7.44 8.35
N GLN A 29 -11.32 8.58 8.77
CA GLN A 29 -11.57 8.90 10.17
C GLN A 29 -13.08 8.90 10.45
N ALA A 30 -13.45 8.66 11.72
CA ALA A 30 -14.85 8.58 12.13
C ALA A 30 -15.63 9.91 11.97
N ASP A 31 -14.92 11.04 11.85
CA ASP A 31 -15.46 12.37 11.59
C ASP A 31 -15.71 12.65 10.10
N GLY A 32 -15.44 11.69 9.22
CA GLY A 32 -15.56 11.82 7.77
C GLY A 32 -14.33 12.45 7.09
N GLY A 33 -13.26 12.73 7.85
CA GLY A 33 -11.98 13.20 7.33
C GLY A 33 -11.04 12.08 6.90
N PHE A 34 -9.90 12.48 6.33
CA PHE A 34 -8.78 11.58 6.04
C PHE A 34 -7.53 12.02 6.81
N ALA A 35 -6.85 11.07 7.43
CA ALA A 35 -5.52 11.27 8.00
C ALA A 35 -4.45 10.72 7.05
N ASP A 36 -3.51 11.57 6.65
CA ASP A 36 -2.45 11.19 5.74
C ASP A 36 -1.32 10.47 6.47
N VAL A 37 -1.07 9.23 6.05
CA VAL A 37 0.01 8.38 6.57
C VAL A 37 1.00 8.11 5.43
N PRO A 38 2.28 8.48 5.59
CA PRO A 38 3.28 8.17 4.57
C PRO A 38 3.50 6.66 4.50
N ILE A 39 3.52 6.12 3.29
CA ILE A 39 3.72 4.70 3.04
C ILE A 39 4.85 4.45 2.04
N ARG A 40 5.44 3.26 2.16
CA ARG A 40 6.39 2.71 1.20
C ARG A 40 5.73 1.56 0.47
N TYR A 41 5.64 1.66 -0.85
CA TYR A 41 4.94 0.68 -1.68
C TYR A 41 5.79 0.20 -2.86
N ARG A 42 5.47 -0.97 -3.39
CA ARG A 42 5.93 -1.45 -4.69
C ARG A 42 4.71 -1.66 -5.57
N LEU A 43 4.76 -1.17 -6.81
CA LEU A 43 3.75 -1.46 -7.82
C LEU A 43 3.92 -2.92 -8.27
N GLU A 44 2.92 -3.75 -8.02
CA GLU A 44 2.90 -5.14 -8.46
C GLU A 44 2.25 -5.26 -9.83
N ALA A 45 1.09 -4.61 -10.03
CA ALA A 45 0.37 -4.59 -11.29
C ALA A 45 -0.44 -3.31 -11.48
N LEU A 46 -0.54 -2.85 -12.72
CA LEU A 46 -1.46 -1.81 -13.16
C LEU A 46 -2.26 -2.36 -14.34
N HIS A 47 -3.58 -2.46 -14.19
CA HIS A 47 -4.48 -2.88 -15.25
C HIS A 47 -5.25 -1.65 -15.76
N GLU A 48 -5.00 -1.27 -17.00
CA GLU A 48 -5.69 -0.15 -17.67
C GLU A 48 -6.79 -0.68 -18.58
N GLY A 49 -7.87 -1.21 -17.98
CA GLY A 49 -9.06 -1.68 -18.69
C GLY A 49 -10.17 -0.63 -18.68
N THR A 50 -10.95 -0.55 -19.77
CA THR A 50 -12.21 0.21 -19.79
C THR A 50 -13.25 -0.50 -18.91
N GLU A 51 -13.95 0.25 -18.06
CA GLU A 51 -14.99 -0.31 -17.20
C GLU A 51 -16.17 -0.78 -18.07
N MET A 52 -16.33 -2.10 -18.19
CA MET A 52 -17.38 -2.77 -18.96
C MET A 52 -18.01 -3.88 -18.10
N PRO A 53 -19.30 -4.22 -18.30
CA PRO A 53 -19.92 -5.33 -17.58
C PRO A 53 -19.13 -6.64 -17.77
N GLY A 54 -18.57 -7.18 -16.67
CA GLY A 54 -17.80 -8.42 -16.68
C GLY A 54 -16.29 -8.28 -16.93
N LEU A 55 -15.78 -7.08 -17.21
CA LEU A 55 -14.34 -6.82 -17.25
C LEU A 55 -13.89 -6.03 -16.03
N PRO A 56 -12.72 -6.36 -15.44
CA PRO A 56 -12.12 -5.49 -14.46
C PRO A 56 -11.82 -4.16 -15.16
N GLY A 57 -12.45 -3.08 -14.71
CA GLY A 57 -12.04 -1.73 -15.10
C GLY A 57 -10.60 -1.43 -14.65
N ARG A 58 -10.24 -0.15 -14.59
CA ARG A 58 -8.91 0.24 -14.11
C ARG A 58 -8.68 -0.30 -12.68
N ARG A 59 -7.58 -1.02 -12.48
CA ARG A 59 -7.18 -1.57 -11.17
C ARG A 59 -5.69 -1.41 -10.95
N ILE A 60 -5.32 -1.23 -9.68
CA ILE A 60 -3.94 -1.21 -9.24
C ILE A 60 -3.73 -2.27 -8.15
N THR A 61 -2.58 -2.94 -8.17
CA THR A 61 -2.15 -3.86 -7.12
C THR A 61 -0.82 -3.38 -6.57
N LEU A 62 -0.79 -3.14 -5.26
CA LEU A 62 0.35 -2.59 -4.54
C LEU A 62 0.79 -3.55 -3.44
N VAL A 63 2.10 -3.72 -3.27
CA VAL A 63 2.69 -4.31 -2.07
C VAL A 63 3.09 -3.17 -1.16
N VAL A 64 2.48 -3.06 0.02
CA VAL A 64 2.78 -1.99 1.00
C VAL A 64 3.43 -2.60 2.24
N LEU A 65 4.52 -2.00 2.72
CA LEU A 65 5.28 -2.55 3.86
C LEU A 65 4.53 -2.31 5.19
N SER A 66 4.23 -3.38 5.92
CA SER A 66 3.36 -3.38 7.10
C SER A 66 3.92 -2.58 8.28
N LYS A 67 5.25 -2.43 8.38
CA LYS A 67 5.91 -1.77 9.51
C LYS A 67 5.52 -0.29 9.66
N SER A 68 4.95 0.29 8.60
CA SER A 68 4.43 1.66 8.54
C SER A 68 2.91 1.74 8.74
N LEU A 69 2.21 0.60 8.89
CA LEU A 69 0.76 0.47 8.78
C LEU A 69 0.18 -0.31 9.95
N ASP A 70 0.19 0.30 11.13
CA ASP A 70 -0.59 -0.16 12.28
C ASP A 70 -1.60 0.92 12.69
N PRO A 71 -2.93 0.65 12.65
CA PRO A 71 -3.58 -0.54 12.09
C PRO A 71 -3.39 -0.70 10.58
N ASN A 72 -3.70 -1.90 10.07
CA ASN A 72 -3.70 -2.19 8.63
C ASN A 72 -4.79 -1.38 7.90
N PRO A 73 -4.58 -1.05 6.61
CA PRO A 73 -5.56 -0.34 5.80
C PRO A 73 -6.85 -1.14 5.57
N THR A 74 -7.92 -0.42 5.24
CA THR A 74 -9.28 -0.92 5.02
C THR A 74 -9.86 -0.41 3.70
N ALA A 75 -11.03 -0.92 3.29
CA ALA A 75 -11.72 -0.47 2.06
C ALA A 75 -12.36 0.94 2.16
N GLU A 76 -12.33 1.54 3.35
CA GLU A 76 -12.73 2.93 3.55
C GLU A 76 -11.56 3.90 3.28
N ASP A 77 -10.33 3.38 3.31
CA ASP A 77 -9.13 4.17 3.06
C ASP A 77 -8.89 4.35 1.56
N GLU A 78 -8.09 5.37 1.25
CA GLU A 78 -7.63 5.66 -0.10
C GLU A 78 -6.10 5.75 -0.12
N VAL A 79 -5.51 5.61 -1.29
CA VAL A 79 -4.06 5.70 -1.46
C VAL A 79 -3.72 6.61 -2.64
N THR A 80 -2.82 7.56 -2.41
CA THR A 80 -2.19 8.34 -3.46
C THR A 80 -0.79 7.80 -3.71
N VAL A 81 -0.56 7.42 -4.96
CA VAL A 81 0.69 6.90 -5.50
C VAL A 81 1.05 7.67 -6.77
N ALA A 82 2.21 7.40 -7.38
CA ALA A 82 2.62 8.06 -8.62
C ALA A 82 1.61 7.89 -9.76
N GLU A 83 0.87 6.76 -9.75
CA GLU A 83 -0.15 6.40 -10.74
C GLU A 83 -1.50 7.13 -10.51
N GLY A 84 -1.64 7.88 -9.42
CA GLY A 84 -2.84 8.65 -9.07
C GLY A 84 -3.42 8.29 -7.71
N ARG A 85 -4.67 8.69 -7.48
CA ARG A 85 -5.43 8.40 -6.27
C ARG A 85 -6.38 7.22 -6.51
N TRP A 86 -6.35 6.25 -5.61
CA TRP A 86 -7.06 4.98 -5.73
C TRP A 86 -7.79 4.66 -4.43
N ARG A 87 -9.04 4.25 -4.51
CA ARG A 87 -9.81 3.72 -3.38
C ARG A 87 -9.50 2.25 -3.17
N ILE A 88 -9.22 1.86 -1.93
CA ILE A 88 -8.92 0.46 -1.59
C ILE A 88 -10.18 -0.38 -1.73
N VAL A 89 -10.04 -1.53 -2.40
CA VAL A 89 -11.14 -2.51 -2.59
C VAL A 89 -10.85 -3.84 -1.92
N SER A 90 -9.57 -4.21 -1.76
CA SER A 90 -9.15 -5.44 -1.11
C SER A 90 -7.81 -5.26 -0.42
N VAL A 91 -7.65 -5.92 0.73
CA VAL A 91 -6.40 -5.95 1.50
C VAL A 91 -6.13 -7.38 1.93
N VAL A 92 -5.02 -7.95 1.44
CA VAL A 92 -4.55 -9.29 1.80
C VAL A 92 -3.27 -9.16 2.59
N ARG A 93 -3.23 -9.78 3.78
CA ARG A 93 -2.07 -9.70 4.67
C ARG A 93 -1.13 -10.87 4.43
N ASP A 94 0.16 -10.57 4.39
CA ASP A 94 1.19 -11.60 4.47
C ASP A 94 1.15 -12.28 5.85
N PRO A 95 1.10 -13.62 5.93
CA PRO A 95 1.07 -14.34 7.21
C PRO A 95 2.29 -14.07 8.09
N ALA A 96 3.44 -13.74 7.50
CA ALA A 96 4.65 -13.34 8.24
C ALA A 96 4.63 -11.87 8.70
N GLY A 97 3.58 -11.11 8.37
CA GLY A 97 3.38 -9.73 8.81
C GLY A 97 4.31 -8.72 8.14
N SER A 98 5.00 -9.10 7.06
CA SER A 98 6.02 -8.25 6.44
C SER A 98 5.44 -7.16 5.53
N HIS A 99 4.35 -7.49 4.83
CA HIS A 99 3.66 -6.59 3.91
C HIS A 99 2.15 -6.86 3.85
N VAL A 100 1.45 -5.94 3.20
CA VAL A 100 0.05 -6.12 2.77
C VAL A 100 -0.04 -5.92 1.26
N LEU A 101 -0.83 -6.75 0.61
CA LEU A 101 -1.25 -6.58 -0.77
C LEU A 101 -2.54 -5.75 -0.78
N VAL A 102 -2.49 -4.62 -1.46
CA VAL A 102 -3.62 -3.68 -1.59
C VAL A 102 -4.06 -3.67 -3.04
N GLU A 103 -5.34 -3.95 -3.27
CA GLU A 103 -5.98 -3.68 -4.56
C GLU A 103 -6.79 -2.41 -4.47
N GLY A 104 -6.70 -1.57 -5.51
CA GLY A 104 -7.43 -0.32 -5.61
C GLY A 104 -8.12 -0.13 -6.95
N ARG A 105 -9.15 0.71 -6.94
CA ARG A 105 -9.81 1.25 -8.14
C ARG A 105 -9.67 2.78 -8.18
N PRO A 106 -9.72 3.44 -9.34
CA PRO A 106 -9.66 4.89 -9.40
C PRO A 106 -10.77 5.53 -8.56
N VAL A 107 -10.45 6.69 -7.97
CA VAL A 107 -11.43 7.58 -7.33
C VAL A 107 -12.18 8.40 -8.38
#